data_AF-A0A7D9D2N7-F1
#
_entry.id   AF-A0A7D9D2N7-F1
#
_cell.length_a   1.000
_cell.length_b   1.000
_cell.length_c   1.000
_cell.angle_alpha   90.00
_cell.angle_beta   90.00
_cell.angle_gamma   90.00
#
_symmetry.space_group_name_H-M   'P 1'
#
loop_
_entity.id
_entity.type
_entity.pdbx_description
1 polymer ?
#
loop_
_entity_poly.entity_id
_entity_poly.type
_entity_poly.pdbx_seq_one_letter_code
_entity_poly.pdbx_strand_id
1 'polypeptide(L)' 'MADAAANIAAELSNNASDFGAVAVEDAGKAGAAIALVLAQEKISSELVDNLNASIHLRALLTDLFLLSETVT' A
#
# COMPACT_ATOMS: atom_id res chain seq x y z
N MET A 1 11.47 -2.33 11.04
CA MET A 1 10.30 -2.45 10.13
C MET A 1 8.99 -2.18 10.86
N ALA A 2 8.71 -2.85 11.99
CA ALA A 2 7.50 -2.57 12.78
C ALA A 2 7.40 -1.10 13.24
N ASP A 3 8.51 -0.51 13.70
CA ASP A 3 8.51 0.89 14.18
C ASP A 3 8.27 1.90 13.05
N ALA A 4 8.85 1.68 11.87
CA ALA A 4 8.60 2.51 10.69
C ALA A 4 7.14 2.44 10.23
N ALA A 5 6.55 1.24 10.23
CA ALA A 5 5.14 1.05 9.89
C ALA A 5 4.21 1.75 10.90
N ALA A 6 4.54 1.70 12.20
CA ALA A 6 3.79 2.39 13.25
C ALA A 6 3.87 3.92 13.11
N ASN A 7 5.04 4.46 12.78
CA ASN A 7 5.23 5.89 12.56
C ASN A 7 4.49 6.38 11.31
N ILE A 8 4.53 5.62 10.20
CA ILE A 8 3.77 5.93 8.98
C ILE A 8 2.26 5.91 9.28
N ALA A 9 1.77 4.92 10.02
CA ALA A 9 0.36 4.84 10.41
C ALA A 9 -0.06 6.02 11.30
N ALA A 10 0.80 6.44 12.22
CA ALA A 10 0.56 7.62 13.06
C ALA A 10 0.55 8.92 12.24
N GLU A 11 1.45 9.09 11.28
CA GLU A 11 1.47 10.24 10.35
C GLU A 11 0.24 10.27 9.44
N LEU A 12 -0.12 9.13 8.82
CA LEU A 12 -1.35 9.02 8.02
C LEU A 12 -2.61 9.30 8.85
N SER A 13 -2.60 8.97 10.16
CA SER A 13 -3.68 9.28 11.09
C SER A 13 -3.70 10.73 11.56
N ASN A 14 -2.55 11.42 11.55
CA ASN A 14 -2.39 12.77 12.11
C ASN A 14 -2.41 13.86 11.03
N ASN A 15 -2.10 13.56 9.78
CA ASN A 15 -1.89 14.57 8.75
C ASN A 15 -2.93 14.53 7.62
N ALA A 16 -3.72 15.61 7.57
CA ALA A 16 -4.42 16.11 6.39
C ALA A 16 -3.41 16.71 5.37
N SER A 17 -2.30 16.02 5.10
CA SER A 17 -1.36 16.43 4.06
C SER A 17 -1.89 15.95 2.71
N ASP A 18 -1.71 16.77 1.67
CA ASP A 18 -2.17 16.45 0.31
C ASP A 18 -1.62 15.07 -0.14
N PHE A 19 -0.41 14.70 0.30
CA PHE A 19 0.19 13.41 -0.01
C PHE A 19 -0.39 12.24 0.80
N GLY A 20 -0.78 12.45 2.06
CA GLY A 20 -1.47 11.42 2.86
C GLY A 20 -2.78 10.99 2.21
N ALA A 21 -3.52 11.92 1.61
CA ALA A 21 -4.74 11.61 0.85
C ALA A 21 -4.46 10.73 -0.38
N VAL A 22 -3.36 11.00 -1.10
CA VAL A 22 -2.91 10.17 -2.24
C VAL A 22 -2.58 8.75 -1.78
N ALA A 23 -1.80 8.61 -0.70
CA ALA A 23 -1.43 7.31 -0.15
C ALA A 23 -2.65 6.50 0.31
N VAL A 24 -3.66 7.16 0.92
CA VAL A 24 -4.93 6.51 1.31
C VAL A 24 -5.73 6.06 0.08
N GLU A 25 -5.78 6.87 -0.98
CA GLU A 25 -6.47 6.50 -2.22
C GLU A 25 -5.84 5.26 -2.87
N ASP A 26 -4.51 5.24 -2.98
CA ASP A 26 -3.79 4.10 -3.55
C ASP A 26 -3.82 2.87 -2.64
N ALA A 27 -3.91 3.05 -1.32
CA ALA A 27 -4.19 1.96 -0.38
C ALA A 27 -5.55 1.31 -0.65
N GLY A 28 -6.58 2.10 -0.95
CA GLY A 28 -7.89 1.58 -1.35
C GLY A 28 -7.84 0.76 -2.63
N LYS A 29 -7.17 1.26 -3.67
CA LYS A 29 -7.02 0.56 -4.96
C LYS A 29 -6.23 -0.74 -4.82
N ALA A 30 -5.09 -0.71 -4.14
CA ALA A 30 -4.28 -1.90 -3.89
C ALA A 30 -5.03 -2.92 -3.03
N GLY A 31 -5.75 -2.46 -2.00
CA GLY A 31 -6.59 -3.30 -1.15
C GLY A 31 -7.67 -4.05 -1.92
N ALA A 32 -8.33 -3.39 -2.88
CA ALA A 32 -9.32 -4.04 -3.75
C ALA A 32 -8.70 -5.14 -4.62
N ALA A 33 -7.51 -4.89 -5.18
CA ALA A 33 -6.78 -5.89 -5.96
C ALA A 33 -6.35 -7.09 -5.10
N ILE A 34 -5.87 -6.84 -3.89
CA ILE A 34 -5.51 -7.90 -2.92
C ILE A 34 -6.75 -8.70 -2.54
N ALA A 35 -7.88 -8.04 -2.24
CA ALA A 35 -9.12 -8.71 -1.88
C ALA A 35 -9.63 -9.63 -3.00
N LEU A 36 -9.50 -9.21 -4.27
CA LEU A 36 -9.82 -10.05 -5.43
C LEU A 36 -8.97 -11.32 -5.48
N VAL A 37 -7.66 -11.20 -5.22
CA VAL A 37 -6.75 -12.35 -5.20
C VAL A 37 -7.05 -13.27 -4.03
N LEU A 38 -7.33 -12.72 -2.84
CA LEU A 38 -7.69 -13.48 -1.64
C LEU A 38 -9.06 -14.20 -1.76
N ALA A 39 -9.94 -13.73 -2.63
CA ALA A 39 -11.24 -14.36 -2.88
C ALA A 39 -11.15 -15.61 -3.77
N GLN A 40 -9.99 -15.93 -4.36
CA GLN A 40 -9.83 -17.11 -5.22
C GLN A 40 -9.69 -18.39 -4.39
N GLU A 41 -10.33 -19.47 -4.84
CA GLU A 41 -10.22 -20.80 -4.21
C GLU A 41 -8.77 -21.31 -4.18
N LYS A 42 -7.98 -20.96 -5.20
CA LYS A 42 -6.55 -21.27 -5.29
C LYS A 42 -5.80 -20.02 -5.77
N ILE A 43 -4.73 -19.68 -5.06
CA ILE A 43 -3.84 -18.57 -5.40
C ILE A 43 -2.59 -19.17 -6.07
N SER A 44 -2.47 -18.99 -7.39
CA SER A 44 -1.30 -19.44 -8.15
C SER A 44 -0.15 -18.43 -8.05
N SER A 45 1.08 -18.88 -8.31
CA SER A 45 2.24 -17.96 -8.40
C SER A 45 2.03 -16.90 -9.45
N GLU A 46 1.53 -17.27 -10.64
CA GLU A 46 1.27 -16.34 -11.74
C GLU A 46 0.25 -15.25 -11.35
N LEU A 47 -0.76 -15.60 -10.55
CA LEU A 47 -1.73 -14.61 -10.05
C LEU A 47 -1.06 -13.61 -9.09
N VAL A 48 -0.17 -14.09 -8.22
CA VAL A 48 0.60 -13.24 -7.31
C VAL A 48 1.59 -12.37 -8.09
N ASP A 49 2.24 -12.91 -9.12
CA ASP A 49 3.16 -12.16 -9.97
C ASP A 49 2.43 -11.02 -10.70
N ASN A 50 1.23 -11.29 -11.22
CA ASN A 50 0.37 -10.26 -11.82
C ASN A 50 -0.10 -9.21 -10.80
N LEU A 51 -0.42 -9.61 -9.57
CA LEU A 51 -0.72 -8.67 -8.49
C LEU A 51 0.49 -7.78 -8.18
N ASN A 52 1.69 -8.35 -8.09
CA ASN A 52 2.94 -7.63 -7.85
C ASN A 52 3.32 -6.71 -9.01
N ALA A 53 2.92 -7.05 -10.24
CA ALA A 53 3.08 -6.20 -11.41
C ALA A 53 2.02 -5.09 -11.52
N SER A 54 0.96 -5.13 -10.70
CA SER A 54 -0.11 -4.14 -10.76
C SER A 54 0.38 -2.74 -10.38
N ILE A 55 -0.04 -1.74 -11.17
CA ILE A 55 0.36 -0.34 -10.96
C ILE A 55 -0.08 0.14 -9.59
N HIS A 56 -1.29 -0.21 -9.15
CA HIS A 56 -1.86 0.25 -7.87
C HIS A 56 -1.08 -0.27 -6.66
N LEU A 57 -0.68 -1.54 -6.66
CA LEU A 57 0.12 -2.09 -5.57
C LEU A 57 1.51 -1.44 -5.53
N ARG A 58 2.14 -1.26 -6.69
CA ARG A 58 3.47 -0.64 -6.76
C ARG A 58 3.47 0.84 -6.42
N ALA A 59 2.41 1.57 -6.75
CA ALA A 59 2.24 2.98 -6.38
C ALA A 59 2.20 3.11 -4.85
N LEU A 60 1.27 2.38 -4.19
CA LEU A 60 1.17 2.36 -2.73
C LEU A 60 2.50 2.01 -2.05
N LEU A 61 3.17 0.95 -2.49
CA LEU A 61 4.44 0.54 -1.88
C LEU A 61 5.52 1.61 -2.02
N THR A 62 5.50 2.37 -3.12
CA THR A 62 6.41 3.49 -3.36
C THR A 62 6.05 4.68 -2.48
N ASP A 63 4.76 5.00 -2.33
CA ASP A 63 4.28 6.09 -1.47
C ASP A 63 4.63 5.84 -0.01
N LEU A 64 4.42 4.61 0.47
CA LEU A 64 4.80 4.20 1.83
C LEU A 64 6.32 4.26 2.03
N PHE A 65 7.10 3.90 1.02
CA PHE A 65 8.55 4.04 1.05
C PHE A 65 8.96 5.52 1.15
N LEU A 66 8.40 6.40 0.32
CA LEU A 66 8.66 7.83 0.36
C LEU A 66 8.31 8.43 1.74
N LEU A 67 7.14 8.08 2.29
CA LEU A 67 6.76 8.49 3.64
C LEU A 67 7.79 8.01 4.67
N SER A 68 8.23 6.74 4.58
CA SER A 68 9.22 6.20 5.51
C SER A 68 10.56 6.94 5.49
N GLU A 69 11.01 7.40 4.33
CA GLU A 69 12.25 8.17 4.18
C GLU A 69 12.11 9.61 4.71
N THR A 70 10.90 10.17 4.67
CA THR A 70 10.63 11.54 5.13
C THR A 70 10.39 11.68 6.63
N VAL A 71 10.00 10.61 7.33
CA VAL A 71 9.62 10.63 8.76
C VAL A 71 10.83 10.26 9.67
N THR A 72 12.04 10.68 9.29
CA THR A 72 13.26 10.52 10.11
C THR A 72 13.34 11.58 11.20
#